data_AF-A0A6P0N4H1-F1
#
_entry.id   AF-A0A6P0N4H1-F1
#
_cell.length_a   1.000
_cell.length_b   1.000
_cell.length_c   1.000
_cell.angle_alpha   90.00
_cell.angle_beta   90.00
_cell.angle_gamma   90.00
#
_symmetry.space_group_name_H-M   'P 1'
#
loop_
_entity.id
_entity.type
_entity.pdbx_description
1 polymer ?
#
loop_
_entity_poly.entity_id
_entity_poly.type
_entity_poly.pdbx_seq_one_letter_code
_entity_poly.pdbx_strand_id
1 'polypeptide(L)'
;SLFRYDLSPGGRKLHGICAGTFGAPTFELRSAYPWQYNLLKIKDNQLTVRTRRREEANGAWKPDSRWTQGSGLGALDYYSIDL
;
A
#
# COMPACT_ATOMS: atom_id res chain seq x y z
N SER A 1 -7.06 13.15 3.14
CA SER A 1 -6.38 13.83 2.03
C SER A 1 -5.56 12.79 1.30
N LEU A 2 -5.94 12.37 0.08
CA LEU A 2 -5.05 11.58 -0.78
C LEU A 2 -4.04 12.56 -1.40
N PHE A 3 -2.75 12.35 -1.17
CA PHE A 3 -1.69 13.09 -1.85
C PHE A 3 -1.87 12.90 -3.37
N ARG A 4 -2.15 13.98 -4.08
CA ARG A 4 -2.31 13.98 -5.54
C ARG A 4 -0.94 14.25 -6.16
N TYR A 5 -0.39 13.26 -6.85
CA TYR A 5 0.93 13.35 -7.48
C TYR A 5 0.90 14.02 -8.86
N ASP A 6 -0.27 14.43 -9.36
CA ASP A 6 -0.39 15.11 -10.66
C ASP A 6 -1.23 16.40 -10.56
N LEU A 7 -0.71 17.46 -11.17
CA LEU A 7 -1.26 18.82 -11.22
C LEU A 7 -1.39 19.32 -12.66
N SER A 8 -1.22 18.46 -13.67
CA SER A 8 -1.25 18.85 -15.08
C SER A 8 -2.66 19.25 -15.54
N PRO A 9 -2.82 20.24 -16.44
CA PRO A 9 -4.13 20.72 -16.91
C PRO A 9 -4.98 19.66 -17.62
N GLY A 10 -4.35 18.61 -18.17
CA GLY A 10 -5.03 17.46 -18.79
C GLY A 10 -5.34 16.31 -17.82
N GLY A 11 -4.93 16.43 -16.55
CA GLY A 11 -5.31 15.52 -15.46
C GLY A 11 -4.89 14.07 -15.66
N ARG A 12 -3.60 13.79 -15.85
CA ARG A 12 -3.11 12.40 -15.74
C ARG A 12 -3.27 11.94 -14.28
N LYS A 13 -3.67 10.69 -14.07
CA LYS A 13 -3.75 10.08 -12.74
C LYS A 13 -2.44 9.33 -12.47
N LEU A 14 -1.57 9.91 -11.64
CA LEU A 14 -0.36 9.25 -11.16
C LEU A 14 -0.62 8.62 -9.80
N HIS A 15 -0.52 7.30 -9.74
CA HIS A 15 -0.70 6.52 -8.52
C HIS A 15 0.67 6.08 -7.99
N GLY A 16 1.10 6.67 -6.86
CA GLY A 16 2.30 6.25 -6.15
C GLY A 16 2.00 5.09 -5.19
N ILE A 17 2.67 3.94 -5.38
CA ILE A 17 2.52 2.77 -4.51
C ILE A 17 3.90 2.39 -3.99
N CYS A 18 4.11 2.48 -2.68
CA CYS A 18 5.33 2.03 -2.02
C CYS A 18 5.14 0.62 -1.47
N ALA A 19 6.07 -0.29 -1.75
CA ALA A 19 6.01 -1.69 -1.28
C ALA A 19 6.37 -1.86 0.21
N GLY A 20 7.04 -0.86 0.79
CA GLY A 20 7.61 -0.96 2.14
C GLY A 20 8.82 -1.91 2.17
N THR A 21 9.11 -2.45 3.36
CA THR A 21 10.33 -3.23 3.61
C THR A 21 10.04 -4.72 3.68
N PHE A 22 10.36 -5.50 2.66
CA PHE A 22 10.03 -6.94 2.66
C PHE A 22 10.87 -7.79 3.63
N GLY A 23 12.18 -7.54 3.67
CA GLY A 23 13.12 -8.41 4.39
C GLY A 23 14.46 -7.77 4.72
N ALA A 24 14.55 -6.43 4.83
CA ALA A 24 15.83 -5.79 5.10
C ALA A 24 16.40 -6.26 6.47
N PRO A 25 17.68 -6.65 6.53
CA PRO A 25 18.33 -7.08 7.76
C PRO A 25 18.56 -5.88 8.67
N THR A 26 17.58 -5.64 9.54
CA THR A 26 17.64 -5.08 10.91
C THR A 26 18.28 -3.71 11.19
N PHE A 27 19.12 -3.11 10.34
CA PHE A 27 19.58 -1.72 10.56
C PHE A 27 18.64 -0.68 9.91
N GLU A 28 18.09 -0.99 8.74
CA GLU A 28 17.11 -0.14 8.04
C GLU A 28 15.67 -0.37 8.54
N LEU A 29 15.41 -1.50 9.18
CA LEU A 29 14.17 -1.73 9.91
C LEU A 29 14.23 -0.95 11.21
N ARG A 30 13.78 0.31 11.18
CA ARG A 30 13.42 1.00 12.41
C ARG A 30 12.37 0.15 13.11
N SER A 31 12.65 -0.26 14.36
CA SER A 31 11.86 -1.19 15.17
C SER A 31 10.36 -0.86 15.28
N ALA A 32 9.96 0.36 14.93
CA ALA A 32 8.57 0.82 14.92
C ALA A 32 7.78 0.50 13.62
N TYR A 33 8.42 -0.04 12.57
CA TYR A 33 7.74 -0.33 11.30
C TYR A 33 7.75 -1.83 10.96
N PRO A 34 6.60 -2.40 10.55
CA PRO A 34 6.52 -3.81 10.18
C PRO A 34 7.22 -4.09 8.85
N TRP A 35 7.56 -5.35 8.60
CA TRP A 35 7.87 -5.79 7.24
C TRP A 35 6.61 -5.72 6.38
N GLN A 36 6.74 -5.34 5.11
CA GLN A 36 5.63 -5.11 4.20
C GLN A 36 5.93 -5.53 2.76
N TYR A 37 4.86 -5.88 2.03
CA TYR A 37 4.84 -5.99 0.58
C TYR A 37 3.43 -5.74 0.04
N ASN A 38 3.32 -5.64 -1.29
CA ASN A 38 2.05 -5.58 -2.01
C ASN A 38 1.86 -6.83 -2.89
N LEU A 39 0.65 -7.37 -2.90
CA LEU A 39 0.18 -8.29 -3.94
C LEU A 39 -0.58 -7.47 -4.98
N LEU A 40 -0.14 -7.55 -6.24
CA LEU A 40 -0.79 -6.89 -7.36
C LEU A 40 -1.68 -7.89 -8.09
N LYS A 41 -2.99 -7.64 -8.08
CA LYS A 41 -3.96 -8.41 -8.86
C LYS A 41 -4.45 -7.55 -10.01
N ILE A 42 -4.08 -7.93 -11.22
CA ILE A 42 -4.56 -7.29 -12.44
C ILE A 42 -5.68 -8.17 -13.00
N LYS A 43 -6.85 -7.59 -13.23
CA LYS A 43 -7.97 -8.24 -13.90
C LYS A 43 -8.73 -7.21 -14.73
N ASP A 44 -9.02 -7.57 -15.98
CA ASP A 44 -9.66 -6.68 -16.94
C ASP A 44 -8.90 -5.35 -17.03
N ASN A 45 -9.59 -4.22 -16.92
CA ASN A 45 -9.00 -2.89 -16.91
C ASN A 45 -8.78 -2.33 -15.48
N GLN A 46 -8.50 -3.19 -14.51
CA GLN A 46 -8.33 -2.80 -13.11
C GLN A 46 -7.13 -3.49 -12.45
N LEU A 47 -6.34 -2.70 -11.71
CA LEU A 47 -5.33 -3.16 -10.77
C LEU A 47 -5.85 -3.03 -9.33
N THR A 48 -5.87 -4.13 -8.59
CA THR A 48 -6.04 -4.14 -7.13
C THR A 48 -4.69 -4.37 -6.45
N VAL A 49 -4.26 -3.42 -5.64
CA VAL A 49 -3.10 -3.51 -4.76
C VAL A 49 -3.58 -4.00 -3.39
N ARG A 50 -3.05 -5.12 -2.89
CA ARG A 50 -3.30 -5.59 -1.51
C ARG A 50 -2.03 -5.51 -0.68
N THR A 51 -2.05 -4.75 0.40
CA THR A 51 -0.89 -4.59 1.28
C THR A 51 -0.90 -5.66 2.38
N ARG A 52 0.25 -6.26 2.59
CA ARG A 52 0.48 -7.28 3.62
C ARG A 52 1.60 -6.82 4.55
N ARG A 53 1.48 -7.17 5.82
CA ARG A 53 2.50 -6.91 6.83
C ARG A 53 2.74 -8.09 7.75
N ARG A 54 3.91 -8.11 8.39
CA ARG A 54 4.19 -8.91 9.60
C ARG A 54 5.00 -8.05 10.57
N GLU A 55 4.73 -8.20 11.86
CA GLU A 55 5.39 -7.44 12.92
C GLU A 55 6.66 -8.11 13.44
N GLU A 56 6.74 -9.42 13.31
CA GLU A 56 7.83 -10.24 13.82
C GLU A 56 8.55 -10.95 12.67
N ALA A 57 9.84 -11.22 12.83
CA ALA A 57 10.69 -11.80 11.79
C ALA A 57 10.15 -13.15 11.27
N ASN A 58 9.49 -13.92 12.12
CA ASN A 58 8.85 -15.20 11.79
C ASN A 58 7.32 -15.17 12.00
N GLY A 59 6.75 -13.96 12.13
CA GLY A 59 5.31 -13.78 12.29
C GLY A 59 4.55 -14.04 11.00
N ALA A 60 3.25 -14.32 11.14
CA ALA A 60 2.36 -14.51 10.01
C ALA A 60 2.16 -13.20 9.23
N TRP A 61 2.14 -13.32 7.90
CA TRP A 61 1.72 -12.23 7.03
C TRP A 61 0.21 -12.04 7.12
N LYS A 62 -0.23 -10.79 7.31
CA LYS A 62 -1.65 -10.45 7.43
C LYS A 62 -2.01 -9.17 6.68
N PRO A 63 -3.30 -8.92 6.42
CA PRO A 63 -3.77 -7.65 5.84
C PRO A 63 -3.25 -6.42 6.59
N ASP A 64 -2.85 -5.40 5.83
CA ASP A 64 -2.41 -4.12 6.39
C ASP A 64 -3.32 -2.97 5.96
N SER A 65 -4.25 -2.60 6.85
CA SER A 65 -5.26 -1.58 6.61
C SER A 65 -4.68 -0.15 6.64
N ARG A 66 -4.04 0.30 5.56
CA ARG A 66 -3.43 1.64 5.45
C ARG A 66 -4.08 2.58 4.45
N TRP A 67 -4.97 2.06 3.59
CA TRP A 67 -5.61 2.86 2.55
C TRP A 67 -6.81 3.59 3.14
N THR A 68 -6.63 4.87 3.47
CA THR A 68 -7.68 5.70 4.08
C THR A 68 -8.77 6.04 3.05
N GLN A 69 -10.04 5.98 3.49
CA GLN A 69 -11.20 6.19 2.62
C GLN A 69 -11.92 7.54 2.84
N GLY A 70 -11.54 8.31 3.86
CA GLY A 70 -12.21 9.54 4.25
C GLY A 70 -12.73 9.49 5.68
N SER A 71 -13.41 10.56 6.10
CA SER A 71 -13.89 10.69 7.49
C SER A 71 -14.94 9.62 7.82
N GLY A 72 -14.84 9.01 9.01
CA GLY A 72 -15.80 8.03 9.51
C GLY A 72 -15.68 6.62 8.91
N LEU A 73 -14.77 6.40 7.95
CA LEU A 73 -14.54 5.09 7.32
C LEU A 73 -13.23 4.47 7.80
N GLY A 74 -13.25 3.15 8.05
CA GLY A 74 -12.05 2.38 8.34
C GLY A 74 -11.08 2.35 7.15
N ALA A 75 -9.79 2.19 7.42
CA ALA A 75 -8.82 1.98 6.37
C ALA A 75 -8.94 0.57 5.76
N LEU A 76 -8.69 0.46 4.46
CA LEU A 76 -8.69 -0.81 3.75
C LEU A 76 -7.29 -1.40 3.64
N ASP A 77 -7.22 -2.72 3.49
CA ASP A 77 -5.99 -3.45 3.12
C ASP A 77 -5.72 -3.43 1.62
N TYR A 78 -6.57 -2.75 0.83
CA TYR A 78 -6.46 -2.69 -0.61
C TYR A 78 -6.73 -1.30 -1.20
N TYR A 79 -6.20 -1.10 -2.40
CA TYR A 79 -6.42 0.08 -3.24
C TYR A 79 -6.65 -0.36 -4.69
N SER A 80 -7.67 0.20 -5.33
CA SER A 80 -8.04 -0.11 -6.72
C SER A 80 -7.72 1.04 -7.65
N ILE A 81 -7.17 0.71 -8.82
CA ILE A 81 -6.78 1.65 -9.88
C ILE A 81 -7.40 1.15 -11.18
N ASP A 82 -8.16 2.01 -11.86
CA ASP A 82 -8.59 1.76 -13.23
C ASP A 82 -7.42 2.07 -14.17
N LEU A 83 -7.10 1.14 -15.07
CA LEU A 83 -5.92 1.18 -15.95
C LEU A 83 -6.16 1.91 -17.27
#